data_AF-A0A9P6KL11-F1
#
_entry.id   AF-A0A9P6KL11-F1
#
_cell.length_a   1.000
_cell.length_b   1.000
_cell.length_c   1.000
_cell.angle_alpha   90.00
_cell.angle_beta   90.00
_cell.angle_gamma   90.00
#
_symmetry.space_group_name_H-M   'P 1'
#
loop_
_entity.id
_entity.type
_entity.pdbx_description
1 polymer ?
#
loop_
_entity_poly.entity_id
_entity_poly.type
_entity_poly.pdbx_seq_one_letter_code
_entity_poly.pdbx_strand_id
1 'polypeptide(L)'
;MSSQRSSRTSVSRSRRAANNNYQKLSKTLCEKLAKLCLDYDTQVYFLAYRNGRFSGFVSTDKAGQPWIPPDQETLGKFYPAPVMKSPGQCYRTSPRQRESWCNLNTDYN
;
A
#
# COMPACT_ATOMS: atom_id res chain seq x y z
N MET A 1 -13.53 -42.47 -0.05
CA MET A 1 -13.57 -41.17 0.67
C MET A 1 -12.29 -40.37 0.41
N SER A 2 -12.13 -39.77 -0.79
CA SER A 2 -10.86 -39.13 -1.21
C SER A 2 -10.95 -37.61 -1.43
N SER A 3 -12.14 -37.02 -1.30
CA SER A 3 -12.37 -35.60 -1.66
C SER A 3 -11.93 -34.57 -0.61
N GLN A 4 -11.58 -34.98 0.61
CA GLN A 4 -11.18 -34.05 1.69
C GLN A 4 -9.69 -33.66 1.69
N ARG A 5 -8.81 -34.41 1.00
CA ARG A 5 -7.37 -34.07 0.92
C ARG A 5 -7.07 -32.99 -0.12
N SER A 6 -7.79 -32.94 -1.23
CA SER A 6 -7.56 -31.96 -2.31
C SER A 6 -8.02 -30.53 -1.96
N SER A 7 -9.00 -30.36 -1.08
CA SER A 7 -9.48 -29.03 -0.68
C SER A 7 -8.56 -28.35 0.34
N ARG A 8 -7.91 -29.11 1.23
CA ARG A 8 -6.96 -28.57 2.21
C ARG A 8 -5.66 -28.09 1.54
N THR A 9 -5.21 -28.77 0.50
CA THR A 9 -4.00 -28.39 -0.26
C THR A 9 -4.26 -27.18 -1.17
N SER A 10 -5.47 -27.04 -1.73
CA SER A 10 -5.82 -25.84 -2.53
C SER A 10 -5.96 -24.59 -1.66
N VAL A 11 -6.57 -24.69 -0.47
CA VAL A 11 -6.69 -23.58 0.49
C VAL A 11 -5.33 -23.16 1.05
N SER A 12 -4.40 -24.10 1.29
CA SER A 12 -3.06 -23.76 1.76
C SER A 12 -2.22 -23.09 0.66
N ARG A 13 -2.34 -23.53 -0.60
CA ARG A 13 -1.71 -22.89 -1.76
C ARG A 13 -2.24 -21.48 -2.01
N SER A 14 -3.56 -21.27 -1.94
CA SER A 14 -4.16 -19.94 -2.14
C SER A 14 -3.72 -18.94 -1.07
N ARG A 15 -3.62 -19.37 0.21
CA ARG A 15 -3.09 -18.53 1.29
C ARG A 15 -1.63 -18.14 1.08
N ARG A 16 -0.79 -19.09 0.64
CA ARG A 16 0.62 -18.80 0.31
C ARG A 16 0.74 -17.79 -0.83
N ALA A 17 -0.03 -17.96 -1.90
CA ALA A 17 -0.06 -17.04 -3.02
C ALA A 17 -0.48 -15.62 -2.58
N ALA A 18 -1.55 -15.50 -1.78
CA ALA A 18 -1.99 -14.21 -1.25
C ALA A 18 -0.93 -13.52 -0.37
N ASN A 19 -0.19 -14.29 0.44
CA ASN A 19 0.90 -13.75 1.25
C ASN A 19 2.08 -13.27 0.42
N ASN A 20 2.49 -14.05 -0.58
CA ASN A 20 3.57 -13.68 -1.48
C ASN A 20 3.21 -12.42 -2.27
N ASN A 21 1.97 -12.34 -2.78
CA ASN A 21 1.48 -11.16 -3.48
C ASN A 21 1.45 -9.94 -2.57
N TYR A 22 0.97 -10.08 -1.33
CA TYR A 22 1.01 -8.99 -0.34
C TYR A 22 2.44 -8.50 -0.10
N GLN A 23 3.40 -9.41 0.14
CA GLN A 23 4.79 -9.03 0.38
C GLN A 23 5.39 -8.28 -0.82
N LYS A 24 5.14 -8.74 -2.05
CA LYS A 24 5.57 -8.06 -3.27
C LYS A 24 4.97 -6.64 -3.35
N LEU A 25 3.66 -6.51 -3.18
CA LEU A 25 2.96 -5.23 -3.23
C LEU A 25 3.41 -4.27 -2.12
N SER A 26 3.57 -4.76 -0.88
CA SER A 26 4.08 -3.95 0.23
C SER A 26 5.48 -3.44 -0.03
N LYS A 27 6.37 -4.26 -0.59
CA LYS A 27 7.72 -3.84 -0.96
C LYS A 27 7.69 -2.73 -2.01
N THR A 28 6.96 -2.95 -3.10
CA THR A 28 6.81 -1.93 -4.16
C THR A 28 6.18 -0.65 -3.61
N LEU A 29 5.18 -0.75 -2.73
CA LEU A 29 4.59 0.43 -2.09
C LEU A 29 5.63 1.21 -1.29
N CYS A 30 6.43 0.55 -0.45
CA CYS A 30 7.49 1.21 0.31
C CYS A 30 8.50 1.93 -0.61
N GLU A 31 8.92 1.31 -1.72
CA GLU A 31 9.80 1.95 -2.71
C GLU A 31 9.16 3.21 -3.32
N LYS A 32 7.86 3.16 -3.65
CA LYS A 32 7.13 4.32 -4.17
C LYS A 32 6.97 5.43 -3.12
N LEU A 33 6.69 5.07 -1.87
CA LEU A 33 6.59 6.04 -0.78
C LEU A 33 7.94 6.71 -0.50
N ALA A 34 9.03 5.94 -0.48
CA ALA A 34 10.38 6.48 -0.33
C ALA A 34 10.72 7.45 -1.46
N LYS A 35 10.38 7.09 -2.72
CA LYS A 35 10.54 7.99 -3.86
C LYS A 35 9.77 9.29 -3.69
N LEU A 36 8.52 9.24 -3.23
CA LEU A 36 7.74 10.45 -2.96
C LEU A 36 8.44 11.36 -1.93
N CYS A 37 8.97 10.77 -0.86
CA CYS A 37 9.67 11.51 0.18
C CYS A 37 10.96 12.17 -0.33
N LEU A 38 11.79 11.41 -1.06
CA LEU A 38 13.12 11.87 -1.49
C LEU A 38 13.05 12.84 -2.68
N ASP A 39 12.22 12.55 -3.67
CA ASP A 39 12.20 13.30 -4.93
C ASP A 39 11.28 14.52 -4.86
N TYR A 40 10.29 14.51 -3.95
CA TYR A 40 9.22 15.53 -3.91
C TYR A 40 9.03 16.16 -2.52
N ASP A 41 9.95 15.93 -1.58
CA ASP A 41 9.93 16.50 -0.21
C ASP A 41 8.58 16.28 0.51
N THR A 42 7.96 15.12 0.29
CA THR A 42 6.67 14.80 0.90
C THR A 42 6.84 14.14 2.26
N GLN A 43 6.10 14.61 3.26
CA GLN A 43 5.95 13.92 4.53
C GLN A 43 4.85 12.86 4.43
N VAL A 44 5.18 11.61 4.75
CA VAL A 44 4.31 10.45 4.56
C VAL A 44 4.26 9.62 5.84
N TYR A 45 3.05 9.32 6.29
CA TYR A 45 2.78 8.30 7.28
C TYR A 45 1.80 7.27 6.70
N PHE A 46 2.24 6.03 6.61
CA PHE A 46 1.45 4.92 6.11
C PHE A 46 1.38 3.81 7.15
N LEU A 47 0.16 3.32 7.40
CA LEU A 47 -0.09 2.23 8.33
C LEU A 47 -1.08 1.24 7.72
N ALA A 48 -0.70 -0.02 7.65
CA ALA A 48 -1.53 -1.13 7.23
C ALA A 48 -1.76 -2.09 8.39
N TYR A 49 -3.01 -2.50 8.59
CA TYR A 49 -3.38 -3.56 9.52
C TYR A 49 -3.79 -4.82 8.76
N ARG A 50 -3.11 -5.94 9.03
CA ARG A 50 -3.40 -7.23 8.41
C ARG A 50 -3.05 -8.37 9.36
N ASN A 51 -3.93 -9.38 9.45
CA ASN A 51 -3.71 -10.59 10.26
C ASN A 51 -3.31 -10.28 11.72
N GLY A 52 -3.95 -9.28 12.34
CA GLY A 52 -3.65 -8.92 13.73
C GLY A 52 -2.38 -8.12 13.94
N ARG A 53 -1.71 -7.66 12.87
CA ARG A 53 -0.44 -6.94 12.95
C ARG A 53 -0.48 -5.63 12.18
N PHE A 54 0.20 -4.63 12.72
CA PHE A 54 0.48 -3.38 12.04
C PHE A 54 1.83 -3.45 11.33
N SER A 55 1.87 -2.90 10.11
CA SER A 55 3.08 -2.66 9.35
C SER A 55 2.96 -1.30 8.68
N GLY A 56 4.03 -0.52 8.62
CA GLY A 56 3.94 0.85 8.12
C GLY A 56 5.23 1.37 7.53
N PHE A 57 5.14 2.60 7.04
CA PHE A 57 6.24 3.42 6.55
C PHE A 57 6.07 4.81 7.13
N VAL A 58 7.16 5.41 7.58
CA VAL A 58 7.19 6.78 8.10
C VAL A 58 8.36 7.51 7.48
N SER A 59 8.09 8.68 6.89
CA SER A 59 9.13 9.59 6.42
C SER A 59 9.86 10.22 7.61
N THR A 60 11.04 10.76 7.39
CA THR A 60 11.71 11.61 8.38
C THR A 60 11.31 13.08 8.16
N ASP A 61 11.25 13.86 9.24
CA ASP A 61 11.12 15.31 9.17
C ASP A 61 12.49 15.98 8.88
N LYS A 62 12.50 17.32 8.86
CA LYS A 62 13.72 18.10 8.60
C LYS A 62 14.81 17.93 9.68
N ALA A 63 14.45 17.46 10.87
CA ALA A 63 15.37 17.15 11.95
C ALA A 63 15.85 15.68 11.91
N GLY A 64 15.47 14.93 10.88
CA GLY A 64 15.80 13.51 10.75
C GLY A 64 15.00 12.61 11.69
N GLN A 65 13.96 13.12 12.35
CA GLN A 65 13.12 12.34 13.26
C GLN A 65 11.94 11.74 12.49
N PRO A 66 11.37 10.60 12.95
CA PRO A 66 10.15 10.06 12.35
C PRO A 66 9.04 11.12 12.33
N TRP A 67 8.48 11.39 11.15
CA TRP A 67 7.40 12.35 11.01
C TRP A 67 6.12 11.80 11.65
N ILE A 68 5.50 12.62 12.50
CA ILE A 68 4.26 12.28 13.20
C ILE A 68 3.11 12.98 12.48
N PRO A 69 2.11 12.24 11.97
CA PRO A 69 0.98 12.85 11.30
C PRO A 69 0.14 13.67 12.30
N PRO A 70 -0.48 14.79 11.86
CA PRO A 70 -1.42 15.51 12.69
C PRO A 70 -2.60 14.62 13.10
N ASP A 71 -3.16 14.89 14.28
CA ASP A 71 -4.39 14.23 14.72
C ASP A 71 -5.61 14.70 13.93
N GLN A 72 -6.73 13.99 14.10
CA GLN A 72 -7.96 14.28 13.35
C GLN A 72 -8.51 15.68 13.64
N GLU A 73 -8.37 16.18 14.86
CA GLU A 73 -8.82 17.52 15.22
C GLU A 73 -8.00 18.60 14.50
N THR A 74 -6.68 18.42 14.45
CA THR A 74 -5.76 19.32 13.75
C THR A 74 -5.99 19.25 12.24
N LEU A 75 -6.24 18.06 11.68
CA LEU A 75 -6.59 17.90 10.27
C LEU A 75 -7.88 18.67 9.91
N GLY A 76 -8.85 18.76 10.83
CA GLY A 76 -10.09 19.52 10.65
C GLY A 76 -9.91 21.04 10.60
N LYS A 77 -8.76 21.57 11.05
CA LYS A 77 -8.46 23.01 11.07
C LYS A 77 -7.79 23.51 9.78
N PHE A 78 -7.32 22.61 8.91
CA PHE A 78 -6.67 23.01 7.66
C PHE A 78 -7.69 23.51 6.62
N TYR A 79 -7.28 24.52 5.85
CA TYR A 79 -8.00 24.99 4.67
C TYR A 79 -7.08 25.01 3.44
N PRO A 80 -7.44 24.31 2.34
CA PRO A 80 -8.60 23.44 2.20
C PRO A 80 -8.49 22.19 3.08
N ALA A 81 -9.64 21.57 3.39
CA ALA A 81 -9.68 20.34 4.17
C ALA A 81 -8.87 19.22 3.46
N PRO A 82 -8.08 18.43 4.20
CA PRO A 82 -7.32 17.32 3.62
C PRO A 82 -8.23 16.30 2.92
N VAL A 83 -7.89 15.94 1.69
CA VAL A 83 -8.67 14.97 0.91
C VAL A 83 -8.19 13.55 1.21
N MET A 84 -9.02 12.78 1.91
CA MET A 84 -8.79 11.34 2.13
C MET A 84 -9.34 10.52 0.96
N LYS A 85 -8.52 9.61 0.42
CA LYS A 85 -8.93 8.70 -0.68
C LYS A 85 -9.22 7.31 -0.14
N SER A 86 -10.41 6.79 -0.43
CA SER A 86 -10.74 5.38 -0.21
C SER A 86 -10.28 4.52 -1.39
N PRO A 87 -10.11 3.19 -1.21
CA PRO A 87 -9.70 2.31 -2.30
C PRO A 87 -10.54 2.47 -3.57
N GLY A 88 -11.87 2.60 -3.44
CA GLY A 88 -12.77 2.79 -4.59
C GLY A 88 -12.55 4.08 -5.37
N GLN A 89 -11.98 5.11 -4.74
CA GLN A 89 -11.62 6.37 -5.40
C GLN A 89 -10.28 6.27 -6.13
N CYS A 90 -9.36 5.44 -5.65
CA CYS A 90 -8.08 5.21 -6.32
C CYS A 90 -8.24 4.48 -7.66
N TYR A 91 -9.26 3.63 -7.81
CA TYR A 91 -9.51 2.86 -9.04
C TYR A 91 -10.31 3.62 -10.12
N ARG A 92 -10.71 4.87 -9.87
CA ARG A 92 -11.49 5.70 -10.83
C ARG A 92 -10.64 6.59 -11.72
N THR A 93 -9.32 6.39 -11.76
CA THR A 93 -8.49 7.04 -12.76
C THR A 93 -8.73 6.43 -14.14
N SER A 94 -8.76 7.29 -15.17
CA SER A 94 -9.28 7.02 -16.52
C SER A 94 -8.76 5.72 -17.17
N PRO A 95 -9.51 5.13 -18.14
CA PRO A 95 -9.10 3.93 -18.88
C PRO A 95 -7.66 3.95 -19.41
N ARG A 96 -7.13 5.15 -19.74
CA ARG A 96 -5.77 5.40 -20.23
C ARG A 96 -4.65 5.04 -19.24
N GLN A 97 -4.90 5.04 -17.94
CA GLN A 97 -3.89 4.69 -16.92
C GLN A 97 -3.91 3.20 -16.54
N ARG A 98 -4.93 2.45 -16.96
CA ARG A 98 -5.01 1.00 -16.70
C ARG A 98 -3.96 0.23 -17.49
N GLU A 99 -3.67 0.66 -18.71
CA GLU A 99 -2.70 0.02 -19.60
C GLU A 99 -1.25 0.17 -19.10
N SER A 100 -0.88 1.30 -18.49
CA SER A 100 0.48 1.52 -18.00
C SER A 100 0.84 0.70 -16.75
N TRP A 101 -0.13 0.42 -15.87
CA TRP A 101 0.10 -0.42 -14.68
C TRP A 101 0.08 -1.91 -15.00
N CYS A 102 -0.68 -2.35 -16.01
CA CYS A 102 -0.66 -3.74 -16.47
C CYS A 102 0.61 -4.08 -17.27
N ASN A 103 1.22 -3.11 -17.96
CA ASN A 103 2.40 -3.33 -18.81
C ASN A 103 3.74 -3.29 -18.06
N LEU A 104 3.78 -2.86 -16.79
CA LEU A 104 5.02 -2.83 -15.99
C LEU A 104 5.39 -4.19 -15.36
N ASN A 105 4.61 -5.25 -15.60
CA ASN A 105 4.87 -6.60 -15.08
C ASN A 105 5.31 -7.61 -16.16
N THR A 106 5.67 -7.16 -17.37
CA THR A 106 6.02 -8.05 -18.48
C THR A 106 7.51 -8.06 -18.87
N ASP A 107 8.35 -7.23 -18.24
CA ASP A 107 9.77 -7.08 -18.63
C ASP A 107 10.76 -7.60 -17.58
N TYR A 108 10.49 -8.78 -17.01
CA TYR A 108 11.52 -9.62 -16.41
C TYR A 108 11.29 -11.07 -16.84
N ASN A 109 11.79 -11.39 -18.04
CA ASN A 109 12.17 -12.75 -18.44
C ASN A 109 13.62 -13.00 -18.05
#